data_AF-A0A1Q4ARY3-F1
#
_entry.id   AF-A0A1Q4ARY3-F1
#
_cell.length_a   1.000
_cell.length_b   1.000
_cell.length_c   1.000
_cell.angle_alpha   90.00
_cell.angle_beta   90.00
_cell.angle_gamma   90.00
#
_symmetry.space_group_name_H-M   'P 1'
#
loop_
_entity.id
_entity.type
_entity.pdbx_description
1 polymer ?
#
loop_
_entity_poly.entity_id
_entity_poly.type
_entity_poly.pdbx_seq_one_letter_code
_entity_poly.pdbx_strand_id
1 'polypeptide(L)'
;MFKKFLAVASALLIAGGLAIVAVAAPASAHHTDLTASAACTTDGGWDVTWSVMNSENFEGKVTASNNAAVPVGTVLPANPNYYNADKTKSIPTTYVQHVTSNASVNLAITVTWFKSANNAPSNSQNLTFSSFPAGCGPKEATPVAPDIVKVTDCGTQGSVTAKTTEGVVYATAFDPKTGDYTVTATPASGYYFKGDADQVITFTGNVGVSYDCNVKPRPVAVVGQCVYTAHGTAADRTFSITFDNTASNKAVLFQVVGYPAYDTTVPAGKSVTVDLPNVAAAGATYQVTADGASFDLSANPCPPYVKPDPKQRGESTAVYDCTAHDATVTTTTYTTDYVFDTAKLEWVEQPEVKGAPVVTHRPLTPAEVSSECGVQVSTDPSASQCFITDPNTTLTSWIQVAIDPRVVYTITNAVTNVVTTPTAQYTQVDAGKYIVTAVAAAGYELQPTASRAWTFFVQDNSKCDPPTLAVVTPVVSSTPATCTTAGTYTIGAVTPGTITWTVNGAPAAAGTYKVTTAGDITLVATPTDPKNGLDPSWTNPKVLKFAAANIGCELETLAYTGSGSIGQLGLAGGMVFIGIGGLFIARRKWTESKVEAE
;
A
#
# COMPACT_ATOMS: atom_id res chain seq x y z
N MET A 1 -33.25 71.18 -83.71
CA MET A 1 -32.86 69.75 -83.81
C MET A 1 -31.40 69.70 -84.24
N PHE A 2 -30.64 68.70 -83.80
CA PHE A 2 -29.18 68.50 -83.96
C PHE A 2 -28.28 69.07 -82.85
N LYS A 3 -27.72 68.15 -82.05
CA LYS A 3 -26.27 67.93 -81.82
C LYS A 3 -26.05 67.03 -80.57
N LYS A 4 -25.72 65.76 -80.78
CA LYS A 4 -25.05 64.87 -79.82
C LYS A 4 -24.20 63.83 -80.59
N PHE A 5 -23.15 63.38 -79.90
CA PHE A 5 -22.20 62.29 -80.21
C PHE A 5 -20.96 62.64 -81.04
N LEU A 6 -19.87 63.03 -80.35
CA LEU A 6 -18.65 62.21 -80.23
C LEU A 6 -17.71 62.86 -79.20
N ALA A 7 -17.69 62.32 -77.99
CA ALA A 7 -16.76 62.67 -76.92
C ALA A 7 -16.51 61.44 -76.06
N VAL A 8 -15.71 60.48 -76.55
CA VAL A 8 -15.09 59.40 -75.76
C VAL A 8 -13.82 58.94 -76.50
N ALA A 9 -12.69 59.61 -76.27
CA ALA A 9 -11.36 59.09 -76.61
C ALA A 9 -10.21 59.70 -75.77
N SER A 10 -10.48 60.64 -74.87
CA SER A 10 -9.41 61.44 -74.23
C SER A 10 -9.32 61.31 -72.70
N ALA A 11 -9.92 60.28 -72.09
CA ALA A 11 -10.03 60.18 -70.63
C ALA A 11 -9.40 58.91 -70.01
N LEU A 12 -8.42 58.27 -70.66
CA LEU A 12 -7.68 57.13 -70.07
C LEU A 12 -6.15 57.29 -70.05
N LEU A 13 -5.62 58.48 -70.36
CA LEU A 13 -4.18 58.72 -70.49
C LEU A 13 -3.53 59.52 -69.34
N ILE A 14 -4.26 59.86 -68.27
CA ILE A 14 -3.75 60.80 -67.23
C ILE A 14 -3.37 60.12 -65.90
N ALA A 15 -3.51 58.80 -65.74
CA ALA A 15 -3.09 58.12 -64.48
C ALA A 15 -1.72 57.42 -64.55
N GLY A 16 -1.17 57.14 -65.74
CA GLY A 16 0.12 56.48 -65.91
C GLY A 16 1.11 57.40 -66.60
N GLY A 17 2.15 57.86 -65.88
CA GLY A 17 3.20 58.71 -66.43
C GLY A 17 3.88 58.07 -67.64
N LEU A 18 3.49 58.48 -68.85
CA LEU A 18 4.09 58.07 -70.10
C LEU A 18 5.39 58.85 -70.32
N ALA A 19 6.52 58.16 -70.24
CA ALA A 19 7.79 58.66 -70.72
C ALA A 19 7.93 58.31 -72.22
N ILE A 20 8.03 59.33 -73.08
CA ILE A 20 8.27 59.17 -74.51
C ILE A 20 9.68 59.64 -74.80
N VAL A 21 10.51 58.77 -75.36
CA VAL A 21 11.84 59.12 -75.88
C VAL A 21 11.76 59.02 -77.40
N ALA A 22 12.10 60.12 -78.09
CA ALA A 22 12.24 60.16 -79.54
C ALA A 22 13.69 60.53 -79.89
N VAL A 23 14.31 59.76 -80.77
CA VAL A 23 15.67 60.00 -81.26
C VAL A 23 15.59 60.27 -82.76
N ALA A 24 15.97 61.46 -83.20
CA ALA A 24 16.11 61.80 -84.61
C ALA A 24 17.56 61.53 -85.05
N ALA A 25 17.75 60.69 -86.07
CA ALA A 25 19.06 60.32 -86.62
C ALA A 25 19.59 61.37 -87.62
N PRO A 26 20.91 61.42 -87.89
CA PRO A 26 21.49 62.31 -88.90
C PRO A 26 20.91 62.06 -90.30
N ALA A 27 20.83 63.12 -91.11
CA ALA A 27 20.12 63.19 -92.38
C ALA A 27 20.64 62.19 -93.45
N SER A 28 20.25 60.93 -93.32
CA SER A 28 20.14 60.00 -94.43
C SER A 28 18.86 60.33 -95.18
N ALA A 29 18.90 60.32 -96.52
CA ALA A 29 17.72 60.54 -97.35
C ALA A 29 16.61 59.49 -97.12
N HIS A 30 16.98 58.36 -96.51
CA HIS A 30 16.07 57.31 -96.05
C HIS A 30 16.43 56.96 -94.61
N HIS A 31 15.50 57.15 -93.68
CA HIS A 31 15.68 56.82 -92.27
C HIS A 31 14.46 56.08 -91.71
N THR A 32 14.68 55.35 -90.64
CA THR A 32 13.56 54.83 -89.84
C THR A 32 13.52 55.65 -88.56
N ASP A 33 12.34 56.05 -88.12
CA ASP A 33 12.19 56.67 -86.81
C ASP A 33 11.75 55.60 -85.80
N LEU A 34 12.47 55.53 -84.68
CA LEU A 34 12.17 54.64 -83.58
C LEU A 34 11.72 55.45 -82.37
N THR A 35 10.58 55.06 -81.80
CA THR A 35 10.14 55.54 -80.48
C THR A 35 9.73 54.35 -79.61
N ALA A 36 9.78 54.53 -78.29
CA ALA A 36 9.35 53.53 -77.34
C ALA A 36 8.60 54.17 -76.17
N SER A 37 7.61 53.45 -75.65
CA SER A 37 6.90 53.77 -74.41
C SER A 37 6.66 52.50 -73.61
N ALA A 38 6.46 52.61 -72.30
CA ALA A 38 6.14 51.47 -71.43
C ALA A 38 4.90 51.74 -70.59
N ALA A 39 4.09 50.70 -70.38
CA ALA A 39 2.94 50.71 -69.47
C ALA A 39 3.04 49.55 -68.48
N CYS A 40 2.51 49.73 -67.27
CA CYS A 40 2.40 48.62 -66.30
C CYS A 40 1.49 47.53 -66.86
N THR A 41 1.84 46.28 -66.62
CA THR A 41 0.92 45.15 -66.83
C THR A 41 0.25 44.75 -65.51
N THR A 42 -0.90 44.06 -65.59
CA THR A 42 -1.65 43.62 -64.41
C THR A 42 -1.03 42.42 -63.69
N ASP A 43 -0.16 41.68 -64.36
CA ASP A 43 0.59 40.53 -63.87
C ASP A 43 1.99 40.90 -63.35
N GLY A 44 2.34 42.19 -63.40
CA GLY A 44 3.64 42.72 -62.99
C GLY A 44 4.63 42.80 -64.14
N GLY A 45 5.48 43.83 -64.13
CA GLY A 45 6.37 44.16 -65.22
C GLY A 45 5.83 45.30 -66.10
N TRP A 46 6.36 45.37 -67.33
CA TRP A 46 6.08 46.43 -68.27
C TRP A 46 5.91 45.88 -69.68
N ASP A 47 4.93 46.39 -70.40
CA ASP A 47 4.83 46.22 -71.85
C ASP A 47 5.49 47.41 -72.53
N VAL A 48 6.66 47.18 -73.13
CA VAL A 48 7.38 48.17 -73.94
C VAL A 48 6.81 48.14 -75.36
N THR A 49 6.13 49.21 -75.75
CA THR A 49 5.61 49.40 -77.10
C THR A 49 6.66 50.13 -77.95
N TRP A 50 7.26 49.41 -78.88
CA TRP A 50 8.14 49.94 -79.92
C TRP A 50 7.31 50.47 -81.09
N SER A 51 7.58 51.69 -81.53
CA SER A 51 6.95 52.30 -82.70
C SER A 51 8.01 52.51 -83.77
N VAL A 52 7.87 51.79 -84.88
CA VAL A 52 8.79 51.82 -86.02
C VAL A 52 8.10 52.54 -87.18
N MET A 53 8.64 53.69 -87.57
CA MET A 53 8.05 54.53 -88.59
C MET A 53 8.98 54.63 -89.81
N ASN A 54 8.43 54.29 -90.97
CA ASN A 54 9.11 54.43 -92.24
C ASN A 54 9.11 55.92 -92.68
N SER A 55 10.29 56.50 -92.96
CA SER A 55 10.36 57.89 -93.45
C SER A 55 9.97 58.04 -94.92
N GLU A 56 9.79 56.96 -95.68
CA GLU A 56 9.71 56.96 -97.15
C GLU A 56 8.32 56.68 -97.72
N ASN A 57 8.02 57.17 -98.92
CA ASN A 57 6.77 56.86 -99.65
C ASN A 57 6.75 55.49 -100.35
N PHE A 58 7.64 54.58 -100.00
CA PHE A 58 7.68 53.20 -100.47
C PHE A 58 7.99 52.26 -99.30
N GLU A 59 7.65 50.99 -99.46
CA GLU A 59 7.77 50.00 -98.39
C GLU A 59 9.23 49.78 -97.97
N GLY A 60 9.42 49.61 -96.66
CA GLY A 60 10.67 49.15 -96.06
C GLY A 60 10.53 47.71 -95.59
N LYS A 61 11.61 46.93 -95.58
CA LYS A 61 11.65 45.61 -94.93
C LYS A 61 12.71 45.59 -93.86
N VAL A 62 12.34 45.12 -92.67
CA VAL A 62 13.30 44.84 -91.60
C VAL A 62 14.17 43.67 -92.04
N THR A 63 15.46 43.91 -92.22
CA THR A 63 16.46 42.93 -92.69
C THR A 63 17.38 42.43 -91.57
N ALA A 64 17.47 43.17 -90.47
CA ALA A 64 18.08 42.72 -89.22
C ALA A 64 17.32 43.32 -88.03
N SER A 65 17.22 42.57 -86.94
CA SER A 65 16.67 43.00 -85.66
C SER A 65 17.35 42.22 -84.54
N ASN A 66 17.67 42.88 -83.42
CA ASN A 66 18.18 42.22 -82.21
C ASN A 66 17.06 41.84 -81.22
N ASN A 67 15.79 42.11 -81.56
CA ASN A 67 14.67 41.95 -80.65
C ASN A 67 13.51 41.24 -81.36
N ALA A 68 13.03 40.14 -80.76
CA ALA A 68 11.97 39.32 -81.34
C ALA A 68 10.64 40.04 -81.49
N ALA A 69 10.39 41.12 -80.74
CA ALA A 69 9.18 41.93 -80.87
C ALA A 69 9.05 42.58 -82.26
N VAL A 70 10.18 42.87 -82.93
CA VAL A 70 10.21 43.37 -84.32
C VAL A 70 10.90 42.31 -85.20
N PRO A 71 10.16 41.36 -85.78
CA PRO A 71 10.76 40.26 -86.52
C PRO A 71 11.52 40.70 -87.78
N VAL A 72 12.61 39.98 -88.10
CA VAL A 72 13.22 40.09 -89.42
C VAL A 72 12.22 39.63 -90.48
N GLY A 73 12.11 40.38 -91.56
CA GLY A 73 11.18 40.15 -92.64
C GLY A 73 9.92 41.01 -92.59
N THR A 74 9.67 41.73 -91.49
CA THR A 74 8.50 42.61 -91.39
C THR A 74 8.56 43.72 -92.43
N VAL A 75 7.45 43.91 -93.14
CA VAL A 75 7.26 45.00 -94.11
C VAL A 75 6.68 46.21 -93.37
N LEU A 76 7.41 47.32 -93.40
CA LEU A 76 6.95 48.62 -92.96
C LEU A 76 6.21 49.29 -94.13
N PRO A 77 4.94 49.70 -93.94
CA PRO A 77 4.17 50.30 -95.01
C PRO A 77 4.83 51.57 -95.53
N ALA A 78 4.61 51.88 -96.80
CA ALA A 78 4.93 53.18 -97.37
C ALA A 78 4.26 54.28 -96.53
N ASN A 79 4.99 55.35 -96.23
CA ASN A 79 4.45 56.50 -95.52
C ASN A 79 3.53 57.30 -96.46
N PRO A 80 2.19 57.25 -96.26
CA PRO A 80 1.26 57.96 -97.14
C PRO A 80 1.40 59.49 -97.02
N ASN A 81 2.08 59.97 -95.97
CA ASN A 81 2.27 61.39 -95.66
C ASN A 81 3.67 61.89 -95.97
N TYR A 82 4.47 61.17 -96.77
CA TYR A 82 5.82 61.58 -97.15
C TYR A 82 5.93 63.01 -97.71
N TYR A 83 4.99 63.39 -98.58
CA TYR A 83 4.94 64.73 -99.18
C TYR A 83 4.18 65.75 -98.32
N ASN A 84 3.66 65.34 -97.18
CA ASN A 84 3.00 66.25 -96.26
C ASN A 84 4.07 67.01 -95.46
N ALA A 85 3.99 68.33 -95.41
CA ALA A 85 4.86 69.13 -94.54
C ALA A 85 4.68 68.73 -93.07
N ASP A 86 3.50 68.20 -92.72
CA ASP A 86 3.20 67.65 -91.41
C ASP A 86 3.62 66.17 -91.31
N LYS A 87 4.89 65.93 -90.97
CA LYS A 87 5.45 64.59 -90.74
C LYS A 87 4.78 63.84 -89.57
N THR A 88 4.00 64.51 -88.73
CA THR A 88 3.33 63.90 -87.56
C THR A 88 2.17 62.98 -87.93
N LYS A 89 1.72 62.99 -89.20
CA LYS A 89 0.65 62.11 -89.70
C LYS A 89 1.12 60.73 -90.16
N SER A 90 2.43 60.48 -90.13
CA SER A 90 2.99 59.17 -90.47
C SER A 90 2.44 58.11 -89.50
N ILE A 91 2.01 56.96 -90.01
CA ILE A 91 1.42 55.89 -89.19
C ILE A 91 2.55 54.94 -88.77
N PRO A 92 2.94 54.90 -87.48
CA PRO A 92 3.94 53.95 -87.03
C PRO A 92 3.40 52.53 -87.03
N THR A 93 4.27 51.55 -87.27
CA THR A 93 3.98 50.14 -86.98
C THR A 93 4.41 49.86 -85.54
N THR A 94 3.50 49.36 -84.71
CA THR A 94 3.76 49.14 -83.28
C THR A 94 3.99 47.68 -82.95
N TYR A 95 4.88 47.43 -81.99
CA TYR A 95 5.23 46.09 -81.51
C TYR A 95 5.38 46.11 -79.99
N VAL A 96 4.91 45.07 -79.31
CA VAL A 96 4.93 45.01 -77.85
C VAL A 96 5.96 43.98 -77.38
N GLN A 97 6.84 44.39 -76.48
CA GLN A 97 7.79 43.55 -75.76
C GLN A 97 7.46 43.57 -74.27
N HIS A 98 7.08 42.42 -73.71
CA HIS A 98 6.90 42.27 -72.27
C HIS A 98 8.26 42.14 -71.56
N VAL A 99 8.46 42.87 -70.46
CA VAL A 99 9.68 42.81 -69.63
C VAL A 99 9.34 42.83 -68.15
N THR A 100 10.04 42.02 -67.35
CA THR A 100 9.78 41.86 -65.91
C THR A 100 10.76 42.61 -65.02
N SER A 101 11.76 43.28 -65.63
CA SER A 101 12.73 44.12 -64.92
C SER A 101 12.76 45.52 -65.54
N ASN A 102 13.09 46.53 -64.73
CA ASN A 102 13.30 47.91 -65.18
C ASN A 102 14.70 48.13 -65.78
N ALA A 103 15.43 47.05 -66.10
CA ALA A 103 16.68 47.13 -66.82
C ALA A 103 16.43 47.73 -68.21
N SER A 104 17.36 48.56 -68.68
CA SER A 104 17.23 49.18 -69.99
C SER A 104 17.13 48.12 -71.09
N VAL A 105 16.16 48.26 -71.99
CA VAL A 105 16.02 47.39 -73.16
C VAL A 105 16.43 48.11 -74.43
N ASN A 106 16.97 47.37 -75.37
CA ASN A 106 17.53 47.90 -76.60
C ASN A 106 16.82 47.30 -77.82
N LEU A 107 16.47 48.15 -78.79
CA LEU A 107 16.00 47.76 -80.11
C LEU A 107 16.95 48.34 -81.16
N ALA A 108 17.65 47.46 -81.87
CA ALA A 108 18.45 47.77 -83.03
C ALA A 108 17.87 47.07 -84.25
N ILE A 109 17.48 47.84 -85.28
CA ILE A 109 16.94 47.32 -86.53
C ILE A 109 17.68 47.87 -87.74
N THR A 110 17.67 47.11 -88.83
CA THR A 110 18.12 47.59 -90.15
C THR A 110 16.99 47.44 -91.16
N VAL A 111 16.58 48.55 -91.76
CA VAL A 111 15.52 48.60 -92.77
C VAL A 111 16.14 48.80 -94.14
N THR A 112 15.76 47.97 -95.10
CA THR A 112 16.09 48.15 -96.52
C THR A 112 14.81 48.54 -97.24
N TRP A 113 14.86 49.56 -98.11
CA TRP A 113 13.67 49.99 -98.86
C TRP A 113 13.67 49.44 -100.29
N PHE A 114 12.48 49.28 -100.87
CA PHE A 114 12.32 48.71 -102.21
C PHE A 114 11.51 49.65 -103.09
N LYS A 115 12.12 50.07 -104.21
CA LYS A 115 11.43 50.81 -105.28
C LYS A 115 11.64 50.03 -106.58
N SER A 116 10.62 49.28 -106.99
CA SER A 116 10.56 48.58 -108.28
C SER A 116 11.79 47.68 -108.56
N ALA A 117 11.79 46.46 -108.02
CA ALA A 117 12.81 45.39 -108.22
C ALA A 117 14.29 45.74 -107.90
N ASN A 118 14.63 47.00 -107.68
CA ASN A 118 15.96 47.45 -107.30
C ASN A 118 16.00 47.67 -105.79
N ASN A 119 16.96 47.03 -105.12
CA ASN A 119 17.24 47.28 -103.70
C ASN A 119 17.69 48.73 -103.54
N ALA A 120 16.99 49.49 -102.70
CA ALA A 120 17.36 50.84 -102.31
C ALA A 120 18.37 50.77 -101.13
N PRO A 121 18.91 51.91 -100.65
CA PRO A 121 19.85 51.91 -99.52
C PRO A 121 19.23 51.30 -98.26
N SER A 122 20.06 50.96 -97.28
CA SER A 122 19.63 50.49 -95.96
C SER A 122 19.97 51.51 -94.88
N ASN A 123 19.17 51.57 -93.83
CA ASN A 123 19.46 52.37 -92.64
C ASN A 123 19.35 51.51 -91.39
N SER A 124 20.33 51.64 -90.50
CA SER A 124 20.30 51.02 -89.18
C SER A 124 19.94 52.07 -88.14
N GLN A 125 19.06 51.69 -87.23
CA GLN A 125 18.64 52.51 -86.09
C GLN A 125 18.77 51.72 -84.81
N ASN A 126 19.06 52.41 -83.72
CA ASN A 126 19.23 51.83 -82.41
C ASN A 126 18.59 52.74 -81.36
N LEU A 127 17.65 52.20 -80.59
CA LEU A 127 16.99 52.90 -79.48
C LEU A 127 17.16 52.08 -78.20
N THR A 128 17.69 52.73 -77.15
CA THR A 128 17.69 52.18 -75.79
C THR A 128 16.58 52.84 -74.99
N PHE A 129 15.67 52.04 -74.44
CA PHE A 129 14.60 52.49 -73.57
C PHE A 129 14.92 52.14 -72.12
N SER A 130 14.99 53.15 -71.25
CA SER A 130 15.37 53.00 -69.84
C SER A 130 14.37 53.63 -68.87
N SER A 131 13.28 54.23 -69.38
CA SER A 131 12.36 55.05 -68.58
C SER A 131 11.06 54.31 -68.29
N PHE A 132 11.12 53.35 -67.38
CA PHE A 132 9.97 52.56 -66.95
C PHE A 132 9.12 53.32 -65.91
N PRO A 133 7.76 53.30 -66.02
CA PRO A 133 6.91 53.82 -64.96
C PRO A 133 7.19 53.13 -63.62
N ALA A 134 7.27 53.91 -62.54
CA ALA A 134 7.48 53.39 -61.20
C ALA A 134 6.24 52.63 -60.70
N GLY A 135 6.44 51.64 -59.83
CA GLY A 135 5.34 50.89 -59.19
C GLY A 135 4.71 49.77 -60.02
N CYS A 136 5.23 49.47 -61.22
CA CYS A 136 4.79 48.33 -62.01
C CYS A 136 5.58 47.03 -61.75
N GLY A 137 6.67 47.09 -60.98
CA GLY A 137 7.42 45.90 -60.59
C GLY A 137 6.60 45.01 -59.65
N PRO A 138 6.93 43.71 -59.54
CA PRO A 138 6.31 42.86 -58.53
C PRO A 138 6.51 43.50 -57.15
N LYS A 139 5.47 43.49 -56.31
CA LYS A 139 5.52 44.04 -54.97
C LYS A 139 6.25 43.08 -54.04
N GLU A 140 7.06 43.61 -53.14
CA GLU A 140 7.69 42.80 -52.10
C GLU A 140 6.61 42.31 -51.13
N ALA A 141 6.60 41.00 -50.86
CA ALA A 141 5.81 40.37 -49.81
C ALA A 141 6.73 39.71 -48.78
N THR A 142 6.34 39.75 -47.50
CA THR A 142 7.11 39.12 -46.42
C THR A 142 6.21 38.10 -45.71
N PRO A 143 6.44 36.79 -45.92
CA PRO A 143 5.71 35.76 -45.19
C PRO A 143 5.84 35.91 -43.68
N VAL A 144 4.76 35.61 -42.97
CA VAL A 144 4.68 35.66 -41.50
C VAL A 144 4.49 34.22 -41.00
N ALA A 145 5.20 33.88 -39.92
CA ALA A 145 5.05 32.57 -39.29
C ALA A 145 3.60 32.31 -38.83
N PRO A 146 3.12 31.05 -38.86
CA PRO A 146 1.78 30.69 -38.42
C PRO A 146 1.60 30.87 -36.90
N ASP A 147 0.34 31.01 -36.45
CA ASP A 147 0.00 30.88 -35.03
C ASP A 147 -0.04 29.40 -34.63
N ILE A 148 0.58 29.09 -33.48
CA ILE A 148 0.72 27.72 -32.98
C ILE A 148 0.11 27.60 -31.59
N VAL A 149 -0.78 26.63 -31.40
CA VAL A 149 -1.25 26.17 -30.08
C VAL A 149 -0.60 24.83 -29.79
N LYS A 150 0.27 24.79 -28.78
CA LYS A 150 0.94 23.55 -28.36
C LYS A 150 0.05 22.73 -27.44
N VAL A 151 0.12 21.41 -27.57
CA VAL A 151 -0.39 20.46 -26.58
C VAL A 151 0.44 20.61 -25.30
N THR A 152 -0.18 21.17 -24.27
CA THR A 152 0.45 21.40 -22.95
C THR A 152 -0.18 20.54 -21.88
N ASP A 153 -1.43 20.11 -22.09
CA ASP A 153 -2.20 19.26 -21.19
C ASP A 153 -2.82 18.08 -21.93
N CYS A 154 -3.11 16.99 -21.20
CA CYS A 154 -3.86 15.87 -21.74
C CYS A 154 -5.23 16.31 -22.28
N GLY A 155 -5.73 15.64 -23.33
CA GLY A 155 -7.02 15.95 -23.94
C GLY A 155 -7.07 17.29 -24.70
N THR A 156 -5.98 18.06 -24.76
CA THR A 156 -5.88 19.24 -25.62
C THR A 156 -5.32 18.84 -26.98
N GLN A 157 -5.93 19.35 -28.06
CA GLN A 157 -5.39 19.20 -29.41
C GLN A 157 -4.55 20.43 -29.75
N GLY A 158 -3.36 20.19 -30.29
CA GLY A 158 -2.55 21.24 -30.88
C GLY A 158 -3.16 21.72 -32.19
N SER A 159 -2.87 22.95 -32.57
CA SER A 159 -3.37 23.52 -33.82
C SER A 159 -2.37 24.47 -34.47
N VAL A 160 -2.49 24.60 -35.79
CA VAL A 160 -1.64 25.45 -36.63
C VAL A 160 -2.55 26.28 -37.52
N THR A 161 -2.47 27.60 -37.39
CA THR A 161 -3.27 28.53 -38.20
C THR A 161 -2.33 29.41 -39.01
N ALA A 162 -2.36 29.27 -40.34
CA ALA A 162 -1.61 30.16 -41.21
C ALA A 162 -2.14 31.60 -41.08
N LYS A 163 -1.23 32.57 -41.04
CA LYS A 163 -1.60 34.00 -41.06
C LYS A 163 -2.12 34.39 -42.43
N THR A 164 -2.92 35.45 -42.49
CA THR A 164 -3.20 36.15 -43.75
C THR A 164 -2.19 37.27 -43.94
N THR A 165 -1.53 37.29 -45.09
CA THR A 165 -0.54 38.32 -45.45
C THR A 165 -0.79 38.75 -46.88
N GLU A 166 -0.84 40.06 -47.14
CA GLU A 166 -1.03 40.57 -48.50
C GLU A 166 0.10 40.06 -49.40
N GLY A 167 -0.27 39.54 -50.58
CA GLY A 167 0.70 39.03 -51.55
C GLY A 167 1.30 37.67 -51.23
N VAL A 168 0.80 36.95 -50.21
CA VAL A 168 1.27 35.61 -49.84
C VAL A 168 0.13 34.60 -49.90
N VAL A 169 0.38 33.46 -50.52
CA VAL A 169 -0.48 32.28 -50.50
C VAL A 169 0.15 31.23 -49.58
N TYR A 170 -0.61 30.72 -48.62
CA TYR A 170 -0.15 29.70 -47.68
C TYR A 170 -0.82 28.35 -47.93
N ALA A 171 -0.03 27.28 -47.84
CA ALA A 171 -0.50 25.90 -47.81
C ALA A 171 -0.05 25.24 -46.50
N THR A 172 -0.99 24.70 -45.73
CA THR A 172 -0.72 24.06 -44.44
C THR A 172 -0.89 22.55 -44.55
N ALA A 173 0.15 21.80 -44.19
CA ALA A 173 0.09 20.38 -43.89
C ALA A 173 0.28 20.20 -42.39
N PHE A 174 -0.66 19.51 -41.73
CA PHE A 174 -0.62 19.23 -40.29
C PHE A 174 -0.99 17.76 -40.06
N ASP A 175 -0.13 17.03 -39.35
CA ASP A 175 -0.40 15.66 -38.94
C ASP A 175 -0.80 15.63 -37.45
N PRO A 176 -2.10 15.42 -37.13
CA PRO A 176 -2.56 15.41 -35.75
C PRO A 176 -2.05 14.21 -34.94
N LYS A 177 -1.48 13.17 -35.57
CA LYS A 177 -0.96 11.99 -34.86
C LYS A 177 0.46 12.19 -34.35
N THR A 178 1.27 12.96 -35.07
CA THR A 178 2.66 13.26 -34.71
C THR A 178 2.81 14.67 -34.13
N GLY A 179 1.84 15.55 -34.40
CA GLY A 179 1.91 16.97 -34.07
C GLY A 179 2.78 17.76 -35.06
N ASP A 180 3.38 17.10 -36.05
CA ASP A 180 4.23 17.75 -37.05
C ASP A 180 3.42 18.63 -37.98
N TYR A 181 3.97 19.78 -38.34
CA TYR A 181 3.39 20.67 -39.32
C TYR A 181 4.41 21.24 -40.29
N THR A 182 3.91 21.62 -41.46
CA THR A 182 4.62 22.36 -42.50
C THR A 182 3.67 23.40 -43.07
N VAL A 183 4.03 24.68 -42.98
CA VAL A 183 3.32 25.78 -43.63
C VAL A 183 4.21 26.35 -44.72
N THR A 184 3.82 26.17 -45.97
CA THR A 184 4.53 26.66 -47.14
C THR A 184 3.91 27.97 -47.60
N ALA A 185 4.73 29.01 -47.71
CA ALA A 185 4.36 30.32 -48.24
C ALA A 185 4.93 30.47 -49.66
N THR A 186 4.09 30.92 -50.59
CA THR A 186 4.46 31.30 -51.97
C THR A 186 3.90 32.68 -52.30
N PRO A 187 4.59 33.53 -53.07
CA PRO A 187 4.05 34.84 -53.43
C PRO A 187 2.81 34.67 -54.31
N ALA A 188 1.81 35.52 -54.08
CA ALA A 188 0.69 35.65 -55.00
C ALA A 188 1.16 36.30 -56.31
N SER A 189 0.37 36.18 -57.37
CA SER A 189 0.68 36.84 -58.66
C SER A 189 0.93 38.34 -58.48
N GLY A 190 2.00 38.86 -59.10
CA GLY A 190 2.44 40.25 -58.94
C GLY A 190 3.24 40.55 -57.66
N TYR A 191 3.60 39.53 -56.87
CA TYR A 191 4.46 39.67 -55.68
C TYR A 191 5.73 38.84 -55.79
N TYR A 192 6.73 39.16 -54.96
CA TYR A 192 7.94 38.35 -54.78
C TYR A 192 8.43 38.41 -53.33
N PHE A 193 9.17 37.40 -52.92
CA PHE A 193 9.91 37.39 -51.65
C PHE A 193 11.32 37.93 -51.88
N LYS A 194 11.69 38.96 -51.14
CA LYS A 194 13.03 39.54 -51.23
C LYS A 194 14.07 38.61 -50.60
N GLY A 195 15.14 38.36 -51.34
CA GLY A 195 16.28 37.57 -50.88
C GLY A 195 16.07 36.04 -50.97
N ASP A 196 14.94 35.60 -51.52
CA ASP A 196 14.66 34.18 -51.75
C ASP A 196 14.59 33.88 -53.24
N ALA A 197 15.55 33.13 -53.77
CA ALA A 197 15.60 32.83 -55.20
C ALA A 197 14.50 31.84 -55.62
N ASP A 198 14.09 30.96 -54.70
CA ASP A 198 13.15 29.87 -54.99
C ASP A 198 11.68 30.30 -54.82
N GLN A 199 11.44 31.49 -54.23
CA GLN A 199 10.11 32.06 -53.98
C GLN A 199 9.21 31.13 -53.15
N VAL A 200 9.82 30.39 -52.23
CA VAL A 200 9.19 29.40 -51.36
C VAL A 200 9.81 29.50 -49.97
N ILE A 201 9.03 29.99 -49.00
CA ILE A 201 9.43 29.97 -47.58
C ILE A 201 8.63 28.89 -46.86
N THR A 202 9.30 28.07 -46.05
CA THR A 202 8.66 26.98 -45.30
C THR A 202 8.84 27.16 -43.80
N PHE A 203 7.74 27.08 -43.05
CA PHE A 203 7.73 27.01 -41.59
C PHE A 203 7.43 25.59 -41.14
N THR A 204 8.36 24.94 -40.46
CA THR A 204 8.18 23.61 -39.90
C THR A 204 8.24 23.65 -38.38
N GLY A 205 7.59 22.68 -37.75
CA GLY A 205 7.63 22.50 -36.30
C GLY A 205 6.75 21.35 -35.84
N ASN A 206 6.63 21.20 -34.52
CA ASN A 206 5.80 20.19 -33.88
C ASN A 206 5.00 20.82 -32.74
N VAL A 207 3.68 20.62 -32.73
CA VAL A 207 2.77 21.16 -31.70
C VAL A 207 2.54 20.21 -30.53
N GLY A 208 3.14 19.02 -30.55
CA GLY A 208 2.87 17.92 -29.64
C GLY A 208 1.74 17.01 -30.11
N VAL A 209 1.75 15.77 -29.62
CA VAL A 209 0.69 14.78 -29.88
C VAL A 209 -0.35 14.88 -28.76
N SER A 210 -1.64 14.94 -29.14
CA SER A 210 -2.72 14.82 -28.16
C SER A 210 -2.65 13.47 -27.47
N TYR A 211 -2.68 13.45 -26.14
CA TYR A 211 -2.69 12.23 -25.35
C TYR A 211 -3.89 12.23 -24.40
N ASP A 212 -4.48 11.05 -24.19
CA ASP A 212 -5.68 10.91 -23.37
C ASP A 212 -5.40 11.23 -21.90
N CYS A 213 -6.38 11.86 -21.25
CA CYS A 213 -6.33 12.06 -19.80
C CYS A 213 -6.58 10.73 -19.11
N ASN A 214 -5.52 10.15 -18.56
CA ASN A 214 -5.62 9.04 -17.64
C ASN A 214 -5.74 9.62 -16.22
N VAL A 215 -6.93 9.55 -15.64
CA VAL A 215 -7.24 10.06 -14.31
C VAL A 215 -7.50 8.89 -13.38
N LYS A 216 -6.63 8.70 -12.38
CA LYS A 216 -6.66 7.60 -11.41
C LYS A 216 -6.40 8.11 -9.99
N PRO A 217 -7.28 8.98 -9.45
CA PRO A 217 -7.14 9.49 -8.10
C PRO A 217 -7.36 8.36 -7.08
N ARG A 218 -6.57 8.36 -6.02
CA ARG A 218 -6.69 7.40 -4.91
C ARG A 218 -6.47 8.11 -3.58
N PRO A 219 -7.50 8.60 -2.90
CA PRO A 219 -7.34 9.11 -1.55
C PRO A 219 -7.14 7.92 -0.58
N VAL A 220 -6.25 8.10 0.40
CA VAL A 220 -5.95 7.10 1.44
C VAL A 220 -6.01 7.77 2.80
N ALA A 221 -6.86 7.25 3.70
CA ALA A 221 -6.91 7.72 5.07
C ALA A 221 -5.74 7.16 5.89
N VAL A 222 -5.14 8.02 6.70
CA VAL A 222 -4.13 7.67 7.70
C VAL A 222 -4.67 8.10 9.06
N VAL A 223 -4.94 7.10 9.90
CA VAL A 223 -5.53 7.29 11.22
C VAL A 223 -4.47 7.08 12.28
N GLY A 224 -4.39 7.97 13.26
CA GLY A 224 -3.54 7.81 14.42
C GLY A 224 -3.90 6.56 15.24
N GLN A 225 -2.97 6.11 16.07
CA GLN A 225 -3.23 5.00 17.00
C GLN A 225 -4.23 5.41 18.08
N CYS A 226 -4.95 4.43 18.64
CA CYS A 226 -5.81 4.67 19.79
C CYS A 226 -4.95 4.96 21.03
N VAL A 227 -5.24 6.07 21.70
CA VAL A 227 -4.60 6.48 22.96
C VAL A 227 -5.67 6.43 24.04
N TYR A 228 -5.35 5.81 25.18
CA TYR A 228 -6.30 5.59 26.27
C TYR A 228 -5.88 6.34 27.53
N THR A 229 -6.86 6.86 28.25
CA THR A 229 -6.68 7.45 29.57
C THR A 229 -6.55 6.37 30.66
N ALA A 230 -6.15 6.76 31.87
CA ALA A 230 -6.10 5.87 33.03
C ALA A 230 -7.46 5.26 33.43
N HIS A 231 -8.56 5.76 32.87
CA HIS A 231 -9.91 5.23 33.06
C HIS A 231 -10.34 4.25 31.94
N GLY A 232 -9.44 3.90 31.00
CA GLY A 232 -9.76 3.04 29.85
C GLY A 232 -10.59 3.74 28.77
N THR A 233 -10.79 5.06 28.87
CA THR A 233 -11.48 5.85 27.84
C THR A 233 -10.51 6.26 26.74
N ALA A 234 -10.85 5.96 25.49
CA ALA A 234 -10.07 6.37 24.33
C ALA A 234 -10.21 7.88 24.05
N ALA A 235 -9.10 8.52 23.68
CA ALA A 235 -9.03 9.90 23.25
C ALA A 235 -9.28 10.03 21.73
N ASP A 236 -9.53 11.26 21.28
CA ASP A 236 -9.57 11.59 19.86
C ASP A 236 -8.21 11.34 19.19
N ARG A 237 -8.23 10.96 17.91
CA ARG A 237 -7.05 10.56 17.15
C ARG A 237 -6.78 11.54 16.02
N THR A 238 -5.51 11.73 15.69
CA THR A 238 -5.15 12.45 14.46
C THR A 238 -5.72 11.74 13.24
N PHE A 239 -6.24 12.50 12.30
CA PHE A 239 -6.75 11.98 11.04
C PHE A 239 -6.19 12.80 9.90
N SER A 240 -5.59 12.13 8.92
CA SER A 240 -5.06 12.78 7.72
C SER A 240 -5.47 11.98 6.49
N ILE A 241 -5.57 12.65 5.35
CA ILE A 241 -5.85 11.99 4.07
C ILE A 241 -4.69 12.27 3.13
N THR A 242 -4.11 11.22 2.57
CA THR A 242 -3.16 11.33 1.47
C THR A 242 -3.92 11.26 0.15
N PHE A 243 -3.97 12.38 -0.56
CA PHE A 243 -4.49 12.48 -1.91
C PHE A 243 -3.41 12.02 -2.89
N ASP A 244 -3.48 10.75 -3.33
CA ASP A 244 -2.54 10.17 -4.28
C ASP A 244 -3.04 10.36 -5.71
N ASN A 245 -2.32 11.18 -6.48
CA ASN A 245 -2.55 11.43 -7.90
C ASN A 245 -1.35 10.96 -8.75
N THR A 246 -0.52 10.05 -8.22
CA THR A 246 0.72 9.61 -8.88
C THR A 246 0.48 8.80 -10.15
N ALA A 247 -0.69 8.16 -10.26
CA ALA A 247 -1.10 7.37 -11.43
C ALA A 247 -1.84 8.19 -12.51
N SER A 248 -2.06 9.49 -12.27
CA SER A 248 -2.73 10.39 -13.22
C SER A 248 -1.75 11.25 -14.00
N ASN A 249 -2.08 11.55 -15.26
CA ASN A 249 -1.35 12.50 -16.10
C ASN A 249 -2.01 13.89 -16.19
N LYS A 250 -3.01 14.14 -15.33
CA LYS A 250 -3.75 15.39 -15.18
C LYS A 250 -3.76 15.80 -13.71
N ALA A 251 -3.75 17.10 -13.45
CA ALA A 251 -4.04 17.60 -12.10
C ALA A 251 -5.49 17.26 -11.72
N VAL A 252 -5.70 16.84 -10.47
CA VAL A 252 -7.02 16.43 -9.97
C VAL A 252 -7.34 17.20 -8.70
N LEU A 253 -8.54 17.80 -8.65
CA LEU A 253 -9.10 18.38 -7.44
C LEU A 253 -9.69 17.25 -6.59
N PHE A 254 -9.18 17.11 -5.37
CA PHE A 254 -9.76 16.27 -4.33
C PHE A 254 -10.60 17.16 -3.41
N GLN A 255 -11.86 16.79 -3.22
CA GLN A 255 -12.78 17.53 -2.36
C GLN A 255 -13.22 16.67 -1.20
N VAL A 256 -13.16 17.21 0.02
CA VAL A 256 -13.62 16.51 1.22
C VAL A 256 -15.04 16.99 1.53
N VAL A 257 -16.02 16.11 1.36
CA VAL A 257 -17.43 16.48 1.51
C VAL A 257 -17.70 16.99 2.94
N GLY A 258 -18.23 18.21 3.04
CA GLY A 258 -18.49 18.90 4.31
C GLY A 258 -17.29 19.67 4.89
N TYR A 259 -16.12 19.57 4.26
CA TYR A 259 -14.86 20.16 4.75
C TYR A 259 -14.08 20.88 3.63
N PRO A 260 -14.66 21.92 2.97
CA PRO A 260 -14.06 22.56 1.80
C PRO A 260 -12.73 23.27 2.06
N ALA A 261 -12.41 23.59 3.33
CA ALA A 261 -11.12 24.16 3.71
C ALA A 261 -9.92 23.22 3.44
N TYR A 262 -10.19 21.93 3.19
CA TYR A 262 -9.20 20.89 2.96
C TYR A 262 -9.18 20.41 1.50
N ASP A 263 -10.03 20.97 0.64
CA ASP A 263 -10.04 20.69 -0.79
C ASP A 263 -8.68 21.06 -1.40
N THR A 264 -8.08 20.15 -2.18
CA THR A 264 -6.72 20.30 -2.69
C THR A 264 -6.61 19.83 -4.13
N THR A 265 -6.09 20.70 -5.01
CA THR A 265 -5.68 20.29 -6.37
C THR A 265 -4.29 19.69 -6.32
N VAL A 266 -4.19 18.40 -6.61
CA VAL A 266 -2.91 17.68 -6.66
C VAL A 266 -2.41 17.64 -8.09
N PRO A 267 -1.19 18.13 -8.39
CA PRO A 267 -0.60 18.05 -9.72
C PRO A 267 -0.50 16.60 -10.24
N ALA A 268 -0.42 16.45 -11.56
CA ALA A 268 -0.20 15.15 -12.20
C ALA A 268 1.08 14.48 -11.66
N GLY A 269 1.02 13.18 -11.38
CA GLY A 269 2.18 12.41 -10.91
C GLY A 269 2.63 12.74 -9.48
N LYS A 270 1.82 13.42 -8.67
CA LYS A 270 2.16 13.83 -7.29
C LYS A 270 1.15 13.29 -6.27
N SER A 271 1.53 13.38 -5.00
CA SER A 271 0.65 13.14 -3.87
C SER A 271 0.80 14.27 -2.85
N VAL A 272 -0.26 14.54 -2.08
CA VAL A 272 -0.28 15.53 -0.99
C VAL A 272 -1.01 14.93 0.19
N THR A 273 -0.49 15.12 1.40
CA THR A 273 -1.17 14.75 2.65
C THR A 273 -1.77 15.99 3.29
N VAL A 274 -3.04 15.89 3.69
CA VAL A 274 -3.77 16.95 4.36
C VAL A 274 -4.22 16.45 5.73
N ASP A 275 -3.86 17.18 6.77
CA ASP A 275 -4.31 16.92 8.13
C ASP A 275 -5.71 17.49 8.32
N LEU A 276 -6.64 16.65 8.78
CA LEU A 276 -8.02 17.02 9.08
C LEU A 276 -8.19 17.19 10.61
N PRO A 277 -9.34 17.72 11.07
CA PRO A 277 -9.65 17.71 12.50
C PRO A 277 -9.57 16.28 13.06
N ASN A 278 -9.14 16.18 14.32
CA ASN A 278 -9.05 14.89 15.00
C ASN A 278 -10.39 14.14 14.93
N VAL A 279 -10.30 12.83 14.69
CA VAL A 279 -11.46 11.95 14.64
C VAL A 279 -11.76 11.42 16.04
N ALA A 280 -13.05 11.42 16.39
CA ALA A 280 -13.50 10.89 17.66
C ALA A 280 -13.10 9.42 17.85
N ALA A 281 -12.95 9.00 19.11
CA ALA A 281 -12.67 7.60 19.45
C ALA A 281 -13.73 6.61 18.92
N ALA A 282 -14.98 7.06 18.73
CA ALA A 282 -16.06 6.28 18.13
C ALA A 282 -15.89 6.05 16.61
N GLY A 283 -14.86 6.63 16.00
CA GLY A 283 -14.63 6.56 14.56
C GLY A 283 -15.47 7.57 13.77
N ALA A 284 -15.21 7.65 12.47
CA ALA A 284 -15.97 8.45 11.53
C ALA A 284 -15.77 7.93 10.10
N THR A 285 -16.65 8.36 9.21
CA THR A 285 -16.53 8.16 7.76
C THR A 285 -16.42 9.51 7.07
N TYR A 286 -15.49 9.61 6.12
CA TYR A 286 -15.30 10.78 5.28
C TYR A 286 -15.52 10.39 3.83
N GLN A 287 -16.22 11.23 3.08
CA GLN A 287 -16.37 11.05 1.65
C GLN A 287 -15.45 12.05 0.94
N VAL A 288 -14.63 11.53 0.03
CA VAL A 288 -13.77 12.33 -0.84
C VAL A 288 -14.24 12.18 -2.28
N THR A 289 -14.42 13.26 -3.00
CA THR A 289 -14.69 13.23 -4.44
C THR A 289 -13.48 13.71 -5.24
N ALA A 290 -13.20 13.06 -6.36
CA ALA A 290 -12.10 13.44 -7.24
C ALA A 290 -12.42 13.04 -8.69
N ASP A 291 -12.43 14.01 -9.60
CA ASP A 291 -12.79 13.83 -11.03
C ASP A 291 -14.11 13.08 -11.25
N GLY A 292 -15.13 13.39 -10.43
CA GLY A 292 -16.45 12.75 -10.47
C GLY A 292 -16.54 11.37 -9.80
N ALA A 293 -15.42 10.75 -9.43
CA ALA A 293 -15.41 9.55 -8.59
C ALA A 293 -15.62 9.91 -7.11
N SER A 294 -16.20 8.98 -6.34
CA SER A 294 -16.41 9.12 -4.89
C SER A 294 -15.70 7.99 -4.15
N PHE A 295 -15.07 8.33 -3.03
CA PHE A 295 -14.29 7.44 -2.19
C PHE A 295 -14.72 7.58 -0.74
N ASP A 296 -15.19 6.48 -0.15
CA ASP A 296 -15.52 6.45 1.27
C ASP A 296 -14.31 5.97 2.08
N LEU A 297 -13.86 6.83 2.99
CA LEU A 297 -12.74 6.58 3.87
C LEU A 297 -13.26 6.41 5.29
N SER A 298 -12.85 5.34 5.98
CA SER A 298 -13.27 5.08 7.35
C SER A 298 -12.11 5.16 8.33
N ALA A 299 -12.39 5.75 9.49
CA ALA A 299 -11.59 5.61 10.69
C ALA A 299 -12.35 4.71 11.66
N ASN A 300 -11.91 3.45 11.81
CA ASN A 300 -12.57 2.48 12.68
C ASN A 300 -12.56 2.93 14.15
N PRO A 301 -13.62 2.67 14.93
CA PRO A 301 -13.66 2.98 16.36
C PRO A 301 -12.51 2.33 17.13
N CYS A 302 -12.08 2.98 18.21
CA CYS A 302 -11.21 2.37 19.19
C CYS A 302 -11.96 1.30 19.99
N PRO A 303 -11.37 0.11 20.21
CA PRO A 303 -11.97 -0.91 21.06
C PRO A 303 -12.29 -0.38 22.46
N PRO A 304 -13.48 -0.64 23.03
CA PRO A 304 -13.79 -0.26 24.41
C PRO A 304 -13.10 -1.20 25.40
N TYR A 305 -12.58 -0.65 26.50
CA TYR A 305 -12.09 -1.42 27.65
C TYR A 305 -13.05 -1.22 28.82
N VAL A 306 -13.80 -2.27 29.16
CA VAL A 306 -14.75 -2.25 30.29
C VAL A 306 -14.02 -2.59 31.58
N LYS A 307 -14.13 -1.72 32.60
CA LYS A 307 -13.57 -1.99 33.93
C LYS A 307 -14.26 -3.22 34.53
N PRO A 308 -13.52 -4.26 34.95
CA PRO A 308 -14.10 -5.38 35.68
C PRO A 308 -14.71 -4.91 37.01
N ASP A 309 -15.76 -5.59 37.46
CA ASP A 309 -16.30 -5.39 38.79
C ASP A 309 -15.25 -5.78 39.86
N PRO A 310 -15.14 -5.03 40.98
CA PRO A 310 -14.23 -5.39 42.06
C PRO A 310 -14.53 -6.81 42.59
N LYS A 311 -13.48 -7.61 42.79
CA LYS A 311 -13.64 -8.92 43.44
C LYS A 311 -13.78 -8.72 44.94
N GLN A 312 -14.59 -9.55 45.58
CA GLN A 312 -14.73 -9.59 47.02
C GLN A 312 -14.57 -11.00 47.55
N ARG A 313 -13.85 -11.14 48.66
CA ARG A 313 -13.74 -12.39 49.43
C ARG A 313 -14.00 -12.09 50.91
N GLY A 314 -14.78 -12.95 51.57
CA GLY A 314 -14.97 -12.92 53.02
C GLY A 314 -14.10 -13.97 53.71
N GLU A 315 -13.48 -13.60 54.82
CA GLU A 315 -12.95 -14.55 55.81
C GLU A 315 -13.75 -14.42 57.09
N SER A 316 -14.22 -15.54 57.62
CA SER A 316 -14.85 -15.58 58.94
C SER A 316 -14.03 -16.42 59.90
N THR A 317 -13.87 -15.92 61.11
CA THR A 317 -13.32 -16.68 62.24
C THR A 317 -14.38 -16.70 63.33
N ALA A 318 -14.61 -17.88 63.91
CA ALA A 318 -15.55 -18.06 65.01
C ALA A 318 -14.79 -18.43 66.28
N VAL A 319 -15.11 -17.77 67.39
CA VAL A 319 -14.65 -18.13 68.73
C VAL A 319 -15.88 -18.56 69.53
N TYR A 320 -15.81 -19.75 70.11
CA TYR A 320 -16.91 -20.37 70.84
C TYR A 320 -16.68 -20.28 72.34
N ASP A 321 -17.61 -19.66 73.06
CA ASP A 321 -17.65 -19.67 74.51
C ASP A 321 -18.69 -20.70 74.97
N CYS A 322 -18.23 -21.92 75.24
CA CYS A 322 -19.08 -23.01 75.73
C CYS A 322 -19.70 -22.71 77.11
N THR A 323 -19.13 -21.77 77.88
CA THR A 323 -19.67 -21.39 79.19
C THR A 323 -20.82 -20.41 79.00
N ALA A 324 -20.62 -19.37 78.19
CA ALA A 324 -21.64 -18.36 77.90
C ALA A 324 -22.69 -18.80 76.85
N HIS A 325 -22.47 -19.94 76.19
CA HIS A 325 -23.29 -20.44 75.08
C HIS A 325 -23.36 -19.44 73.90
N ASP A 326 -22.28 -18.70 73.66
CA ASP A 326 -22.18 -17.67 72.61
C ASP A 326 -21.06 -17.99 71.60
N ALA A 327 -21.30 -17.67 70.33
CA ALA A 327 -20.31 -17.63 69.26
C ALA A 327 -20.04 -16.19 68.86
N THR A 328 -18.78 -15.77 68.94
CA THR A 328 -18.32 -14.51 68.36
C THR A 328 -17.78 -14.79 66.96
N VAL A 329 -18.45 -14.28 65.93
CA VAL A 329 -18.04 -14.41 64.53
C VAL A 329 -17.44 -13.09 64.05
N THR A 330 -16.16 -13.10 63.68
CA THR A 330 -15.50 -11.96 63.06
C THR A 330 -15.40 -12.19 61.56
N THR A 331 -16.12 -11.40 60.77
CA THR A 331 -16.06 -11.43 59.30
C THR A 331 -15.21 -10.28 58.80
N THR A 332 -14.19 -10.56 57.98
CA THR A 332 -13.39 -9.56 57.27
C THR A 332 -13.66 -9.69 55.78
N THR A 333 -14.11 -8.61 55.13
CA THR A 333 -14.23 -8.55 53.67
C THR A 333 -12.96 -7.96 53.08
N TYR A 334 -12.40 -8.65 52.11
CA TYR A 334 -11.30 -8.19 51.29
C TYR A 334 -11.83 -7.76 49.92
N THR A 335 -11.37 -6.64 49.41
CA THR A 335 -11.78 -6.10 48.10
C THR A 335 -10.57 -5.92 47.21
N THR A 336 -10.67 -6.40 45.98
CA THR A 336 -9.65 -6.22 44.96
C THR A 336 -10.22 -5.39 43.81
N ASP A 337 -9.65 -4.20 43.59
CA ASP A 337 -10.01 -3.30 42.49
C ASP A 337 -9.02 -3.43 41.31
N TYR A 338 -9.30 -2.72 40.21
CA TYR A 338 -8.51 -2.74 38.99
C TYR A 338 -8.09 -1.32 38.58
N VAL A 339 -6.88 -1.20 38.07
CA VAL A 339 -6.36 0.01 37.42
C VAL A 339 -6.02 -0.31 35.98
N PHE A 340 -6.36 0.58 35.04
CA PHE A 340 -6.07 0.37 33.63
C PHE A 340 -4.59 0.69 33.35
N ASP A 341 -3.84 -0.32 32.89
CA ASP A 341 -2.47 -0.17 32.44
C ASP A 341 -2.46 0.31 30.99
N THR A 342 -2.25 1.61 30.78
CA THR A 342 -2.22 2.24 29.46
C THR A 342 -1.11 1.74 28.54
N ALA A 343 -0.05 1.11 29.08
CA ALA A 343 1.04 0.55 28.27
C ALA A 343 0.70 -0.85 27.74
N LYS A 344 -0.02 -1.65 28.54
CA LYS A 344 -0.45 -3.00 28.16
C LYS A 344 -1.85 -3.06 27.57
N LEU A 345 -2.62 -1.98 27.71
CA LEU A 345 -4.03 -1.88 27.33
C LEU A 345 -4.89 -2.96 28.00
N GLU A 346 -4.69 -3.17 29.31
CA GLU A 346 -5.44 -4.15 30.09
C GLU A 346 -5.77 -3.62 31.51
N TRP A 347 -6.80 -4.19 32.13
CA TRP A 347 -7.13 -3.91 33.53
C TRP A 347 -6.29 -4.82 34.44
N VAL A 348 -5.41 -4.20 35.22
CA VAL A 348 -4.49 -4.91 36.12
C VAL A 348 -5.07 -4.93 37.53
N GLU A 349 -5.19 -6.14 38.06
CA GLU A 349 -5.63 -6.41 39.42
C GLU A 349 -4.70 -5.74 40.44
N GLN A 350 -5.27 -4.96 41.34
CA GLN A 350 -4.52 -4.29 42.40
C GLN A 350 -4.29 -5.22 43.60
N PRO A 351 -3.36 -4.88 44.51
CA PRO A 351 -3.28 -5.57 45.79
C PRO A 351 -4.62 -5.54 46.53
N GLU A 352 -4.97 -6.69 47.10
CA GLU A 352 -6.19 -6.87 47.88
C GLU A 352 -6.18 -5.94 49.12
N VAL A 353 -7.28 -5.19 49.32
CA VAL A 353 -7.44 -4.28 50.46
C VAL A 353 -8.33 -4.93 51.51
N LYS A 354 -7.79 -5.10 52.71
CA LYS A 354 -8.51 -5.62 53.87
C LYS A 354 -9.50 -4.58 54.40
N GLY A 355 -10.79 -4.92 54.37
CA GLY A 355 -11.85 -4.12 54.99
C GLY A 355 -11.84 -4.21 56.52
N ALA A 356 -12.58 -3.33 57.17
CA ALA A 356 -12.74 -3.37 58.61
C ALA A 356 -13.47 -4.67 59.03
N PRO A 357 -12.97 -5.39 60.06
CA PRO A 357 -13.64 -6.58 60.55
C PRO A 357 -14.99 -6.21 61.17
N VAL A 358 -16.01 -6.98 60.82
CA VAL A 358 -17.37 -6.89 61.40
C VAL A 358 -17.50 -8.04 62.39
N VAL A 359 -17.75 -7.70 63.65
CA VAL A 359 -17.96 -8.67 64.73
C VAL A 359 -19.45 -8.84 64.99
N THR A 360 -19.93 -10.07 64.96
CA THR A 360 -21.30 -10.43 65.32
C THR A 360 -21.31 -11.51 66.41
N HIS A 361 -22.28 -11.41 67.31
CA HIS A 361 -22.51 -12.38 68.37
C HIS A 361 -23.79 -13.16 68.07
N ARG A 362 -23.78 -14.47 68.32
CA ARG A 362 -24.98 -15.30 68.23
C ARG A 362 -24.89 -16.51 69.16
N PRO A 363 -26.03 -17.07 69.61
CA PRO A 363 -26.04 -18.32 70.35
C PRO A 363 -25.37 -19.48 69.57
N LEU A 364 -24.75 -20.42 70.31
CA LEU A 364 -24.23 -21.67 69.76
C LEU A 364 -25.36 -22.50 69.14
N THR A 365 -25.13 -23.07 67.96
CA THR A 365 -26.04 -24.08 67.40
C THR A 365 -25.86 -25.43 68.10
N PRO A 366 -26.88 -26.32 68.12
CA PRO A 366 -26.74 -27.66 68.71
C PRO A 366 -25.58 -28.48 68.12
N ALA A 367 -25.24 -28.27 66.84
CA ALA A 367 -24.10 -28.92 66.20
C ALA A 367 -22.75 -28.41 66.74
N GLU A 368 -22.60 -27.09 66.93
CA GLU A 368 -21.39 -26.48 67.49
C GLU A 368 -21.20 -26.85 68.97
N VAL A 369 -22.28 -26.98 69.74
CA VAL A 369 -22.21 -27.50 71.12
C VAL A 369 -21.68 -28.94 71.14
N SER A 370 -22.12 -29.77 70.19
CA SER A 370 -21.69 -31.15 70.07
C SER A 370 -20.23 -31.30 69.63
N SER A 371 -19.80 -30.53 68.62
CA SER A 371 -18.45 -30.67 68.03
C SER A 371 -17.37 -29.93 68.80
N GLU A 372 -17.65 -28.72 69.29
CA GLU A 372 -16.63 -27.85 69.88
C GLU A 372 -16.64 -27.89 71.42
N CYS A 373 -17.73 -28.34 72.04
CA CYS A 373 -17.90 -28.38 73.50
C CYS A 373 -18.03 -29.81 74.08
N GLY A 374 -17.98 -30.87 73.25
CA GLY A 374 -18.06 -32.27 73.69
C GLY A 374 -16.72 -32.87 74.13
N VAL A 375 -16.68 -33.55 75.28
CA VAL A 375 -15.49 -34.31 75.73
C VAL A 375 -15.44 -35.67 75.02
N GLN A 376 -14.54 -35.83 74.04
CA GLN A 376 -14.32 -37.13 73.39
C GLN A 376 -13.47 -38.07 74.26
N VAL A 377 -13.95 -39.29 74.49
CA VAL A 377 -13.18 -40.39 75.09
C VAL A 377 -12.87 -41.39 74.00
N SER A 378 -11.59 -41.67 73.75
CA SER A 378 -11.19 -42.72 72.80
C SER A 378 -11.49 -44.09 73.41
N THR A 379 -12.35 -44.88 72.75
CA THR A 379 -12.97 -46.09 73.31
C THR A 379 -12.62 -47.37 72.56
N ASP A 380 -11.73 -47.31 71.56
CA ASP A 380 -11.44 -48.46 70.70
C ASP A 380 -10.58 -49.49 71.45
N PRO A 381 -11.09 -50.70 71.72
CA PRO A 381 -10.33 -51.75 72.37
C PRO A 381 -9.24 -52.30 71.45
N SER A 382 -8.27 -52.99 72.03
CA SER A 382 -7.24 -53.74 71.32
C SER A 382 -7.08 -55.14 71.92
N ALA A 383 -6.36 -56.03 71.24
CA ALA A 383 -6.14 -57.39 71.71
C ALA A 383 -4.75 -57.89 71.32
N SER A 384 -4.22 -58.87 72.06
CA SER A 384 -2.95 -59.48 71.73
C SER A 384 -3.02 -60.26 70.41
N GLN A 385 -2.03 -60.02 69.56
CA GLN A 385 -1.78 -60.73 68.32
C GLN A 385 -0.28 -61.01 68.23
N CYS A 386 0.13 -62.00 67.43
CA CYS A 386 1.52 -62.43 67.28
C CYS A 386 2.55 -61.31 67.03
N PHE A 387 2.12 -60.13 66.57
CA PHE A 387 2.97 -58.99 66.21
C PHE A 387 2.75 -57.75 67.10
N ILE A 388 1.85 -57.83 68.09
CA ILE A 388 1.52 -56.73 68.99
C ILE A 388 2.17 -57.02 70.34
N THR A 389 3.36 -56.49 70.57
CA THR A 389 3.96 -56.41 71.91
C THR A 389 3.50 -55.13 72.58
N ASP A 390 2.70 -55.24 73.63
CA ASP A 390 2.34 -54.08 74.47
C ASP A 390 3.22 -54.09 75.72
N PRO A 391 4.12 -53.09 75.89
CA PRO A 391 5.03 -53.04 77.02
C PRO A 391 4.33 -52.81 78.36
N ASN A 392 3.04 -52.45 78.37
CA ASN A 392 2.28 -52.14 79.58
C ASN A 392 1.61 -53.36 80.22
N THR A 393 1.80 -54.56 79.67
CA THR A 393 1.27 -55.79 80.24
C THR A 393 2.24 -56.95 80.07
N THR A 394 2.32 -57.82 81.09
CA THR A 394 3.09 -59.08 81.04
C THR A 394 2.25 -60.25 80.55
N LEU A 395 0.97 -60.03 80.23
CA LEU A 395 0.08 -61.06 79.74
C LEU A 395 0.47 -61.46 78.31
N THR A 396 0.50 -62.76 78.02
CA THR A 396 0.81 -63.25 76.65
C THR A 396 -0.44 -63.34 75.77
N SER A 397 -1.62 -63.35 76.38
CA SER A 397 -2.93 -63.28 75.72
C SER A 397 -3.91 -62.37 76.47
N TRP A 398 -4.38 -61.30 75.83
CA TRP A 398 -5.16 -60.25 76.49
C TRP A 398 -6.08 -59.46 75.56
N ILE A 399 -7.06 -58.77 76.14
CA ILE A 399 -7.88 -57.71 75.51
C ILE A 399 -7.75 -56.44 76.37
N GLN A 400 -7.48 -55.31 75.72
CA GLN A 400 -7.37 -54.00 76.35
C GLN A 400 -8.61 -53.16 76.07
N VAL A 401 -9.13 -52.50 77.11
CA VAL A 401 -10.21 -51.51 77.03
C VAL A 401 -9.82 -50.27 77.82
N ALA A 402 -10.37 -49.09 77.48
CA ALA A 402 -10.23 -47.91 78.32
C ALA A 402 -11.21 -47.99 79.50
N ILE A 403 -10.72 -47.96 80.74
CA ILE A 403 -11.60 -47.92 81.91
C ILE A 403 -12.05 -46.47 82.13
N ASP A 404 -13.27 -46.17 81.72
CA ASP A 404 -13.92 -44.88 81.93
C ASP A 404 -15.30 -45.10 82.58
N PRO A 405 -15.68 -44.37 83.65
CA PRO A 405 -16.97 -44.55 84.30
C PRO A 405 -18.19 -44.27 83.41
N ARG A 406 -17.98 -43.64 82.24
CA ARG A 406 -19.01 -43.27 81.27
C ARG A 406 -19.26 -44.35 80.22
N VAL A 407 -18.41 -45.39 80.14
CA VAL A 407 -18.51 -46.47 79.15
C VAL A 407 -18.37 -47.82 79.83
N VAL A 408 -19.34 -48.70 79.60
CA VAL A 408 -19.35 -50.06 80.12
C VAL A 408 -18.93 -51.02 79.00
N TYR A 409 -17.87 -51.79 79.25
CA TYR A 409 -17.38 -52.82 78.33
C TYR A 409 -17.82 -54.22 78.77
N THR A 410 -18.02 -55.12 77.80
CA THR A 410 -18.18 -56.56 78.00
C THR A 410 -17.33 -57.32 76.99
N ILE A 411 -16.69 -58.43 77.40
CA ILE A 411 -15.84 -59.29 76.57
C ILE A 411 -16.49 -60.67 76.51
N THR A 412 -16.98 -61.07 75.34
CA THR A 412 -17.66 -62.35 75.13
C THR A 412 -16.81 -63.29 74.31
N ASN A 413 -16.49 -64.47 74.83
CA ASN A 413 -15.86 -65.53 74.05
C ASN A 413 -16.86 -66.04 73.01
N ALA A 414 -16.54 -65.92 71.72
CA ALA A 414 -17.47 -66.22 70.63
C ALA A 414 -17.77 -67.72 70.46
N VAL A 415 -17.00 -68.60 71.10
CA VAL A 415 -17.18 -70.06 71.04
C VAL A 415 -17.93 -70.56 72.27
N THR A 416 -17.53 -70.12 73.47
CA THR A 416 -18.11 -70.61 74.73
C THR A 416 -19.27 -69.76 75.23
N ASN A 417 -19.49 -68.57 74.66
CA ASN A 417 -20.43 -67.54 75.11
C ASN A 417 -20.20 -67.06 76.56
N VAL A 418 -19.02 -67.31 77.13
CA VAL A 418 -18.65 -66.78 78.44
C VAL A 418 -18.42 -65.27 78.33
N VAL A 419 -19.11 -64.49 79.15
CA VAL A 419 -19.03 -63.02 79.20
C VAL A 419 -18.21 -62.58 80.41
N THR A 420 -17.23 -61.72 80.19
CA THR A 420 -16.38 -61.12 81.21
C THR A 420 -16.53 -59.60 81.19
N THR A 421 -16.77 -58.98 82.35
CA THR A 421 -16.77 -57.52 82.47
C THR A 421 -15.38 -57.08 82.93
N PRO A 422 -14.63 -56.31 82.13
CA PRO A 422 -13.29 -55.87 82.47
C PRO A 422 -13.34 -54.89 83.65
N THR A 423 -12.53 -55.16 84.67
CA THR A 423 -12.34 -54.27 85.84
C THR A 423 -11.00 -53.54 85.81
N ALA A 424 -10.17 -53.84 84.82
CA ALA A 424 -8.86 -53.25 84.59
C ALA A 424 -8.63 -53.04 83.09
N GLN A 425 -7.68 -52.16 82.76
CA GLN A 425 -7.35 -51.82 81.37
C GLN A 425 -6.99 -53.04 80.52
N TYR A 426 -6.33 -54.05 81.08
CA TYR A 426 -6.02 -55.32 80.42
C TYR A 426 -6.76 -56.48 81.08
N THR A 427 -7.44 -57.30 80.28
CA THR A 427 -8.12 -58.52 80.73
C THR A 427 -7.43 -59.73 80.09
N GLN A 428 -6.92 -60.65 80.91
CA GLN A 428 -6.35 -61.91 80.44
C GLN A 428 -7.46 -62.81 79.88
N VAL A 429 -7.25 -63.35 78.69
CA VAL A 429 -8.17 -64.29 78.05
C VAL A 429 -7.37 -65.37 77.33
N ASP A 430 -7.94 -66.55 77.13
CA ASP A 430 -7.30 -67.61 76.34
C ASP A 430 -7.25 -67.24 74.85
N ALA A 431 -6.31 -67.81 74.09
CA ALA A 431 -6.28 -67.63 72.64
C ALA A 431 -7.58 -68.11 71.99
N GLY A 432 -8.18 -67.29 71.12
CA GLY A 432 -9.50 -67.56 70.56
C GLY A 432 -10.20 -66.32 70.01
N LYS A 433 -11.44 -66.50 69.55
CA LYS A 433 -12.26 -65.41 69.01
C LYS A 433 -13.13 -64.77 70.10
N TYR A 434 -13.10 -63.45 70.20
CA TYR A 434 -13.87 -62.68 71.19
C TYR A 434 -14.62 -61.52 70.53
N ILE A 435 -15.73 -61.12 71.15
CA ILE A 435 -16.49 -59.93 70.82
C ILE A 435 -16.44 -58.99 72.02
N VAL A 436 -15.90 -57.79 71.84
CA VAL A 436 -15.91 -56.73 72.85
C VAL A 436 -17.03 -55.77 72.52
N THR A 437 -17.92 -55.48 73.46
CA THR A 437 -19.03 -54.55 73.28
C THR A 437 -18.91 -53.40 74.27
N ALA A 438 -18.98 -52.16 73.78
CA ALA A 438 -19.09 -50.95 74.58
C ALA A 438 -20.52 -50.41 74.54
N VAL A 439 -21.02 -49.98 75.69
CA VAL A 439 -22.31 -49.29 75.87
C VAL A 439 -22.08 -48.08 76.75
N ALA A 440 -22.77 -46.96 76.50
CA ALA A 440 -22.71 -45.81 77.41
C ALA A 440 -23.30 -46.14 78.79
N ALA A 441 -22.68 -45.64 79.85
CA ALA A 441 -23.24 -45.70 81.19
C ALA A 441 -24.51 -44.83 81.28
N ALA A 442 -25.32 -45.05 82.32
CA ALA A 442 -26.55 -44.29 82.52
C ALA A 442 -26.28 -42.77 82.54
N GLY A 443 -27.05 -42.01 81.76
CA GLY A 443 -26.89 -40.57 81.59
C GLY A 443 -25.90 -40.14 80.50
N TYR A 444 -25.28 -41.09 79.80
CA TYR A 444 -24.38 -40.84 78.67
C TYR A 444 -24.92 -41.49 77.39
N GLU A 445 -24.49 -40.97 76.24
CA GLU A 445 -24.80 -41.53 74.92
C GLU A 445 -23.51 -41.89 74.20
N LEU A 446 -23.45 -43.10 73.64
CA LEU A 446 -22.34 -43.53 72.78
C LEU A 446 -22.70 -43.13 71.34
N GLN A 447 -21.83 -42.36 70.70
CA GLN A 447 -22.01 -41.92 69.31
C GLN A 447 -21.05 -42.68 68.39
N PRO A 448 -21.47 -43.09 67.17
CA PRO A 448 -22.76 -42.81 66.54
C PRO A 448 -23.89 -43.79 66.91
N THR A 449 -23.59 -44.85 67.66
CA THR A 449 -24.54 -45.91 67.97
C THR A 449 -24.58 -46.21 69.46
N ALA A 450 -25.77 -46.49 69.99
CA ALA A 450 -26.00 -46.80 71.41
C ALA A 450 -25.14 -47.94 71.96
N SER A 451 -24.61 -48.80 71.08
CA SER A 451 -23.54 -49.76 71.40
C SER A 451 -22.59 -49.88 70.22
N ARG A 452 -21.34 -50.27 70.49
CA ARG A 452 -20.35 -50.60 69.46
C ARG A 452 -19.68 -51.92 69.82
N ALA A 453 -19.45 -52.77 68.82
CA ALA A 453 -18.83 -54.07 69.02
C ALA A 453 -17.61 -54.27 68.10
N TRP A 454 -16.57 -54.90 68.64
CA TRP A 454 -15.34 -55.26 67.94
C TRP A 454 -15.12 -56.76 68.06
N THR A 455 -14.68 -57.39 66.97
CA THR A 455 -14.31 -58.81 66.99
C THR A 455 -12.79 -58.93 66.97
N PHE A 456 -12.24 -59.68 67.93
CA PHE A 456 -10.81 -59.96 68.01
C PHE A 456 -10.55 -61.46 67.87
N PHE A 457 -9.39 -61.78 67.29
CA PHE A 457 -8.76 -63.09 67.39
C PHE A 457 -7.52 -62.93 68.27
N VAL A 458 -7.67 -63.32 69.53
CA VAL A 458 -6.59 -63.26 70.53
C VAL A 458 -5.62 -64.40 70.24
N GLN A 459 -4.34 -64.07 70.11
CA GLN A 459 -3.26 -65.04 70.00
C GLN A 459 -2.37 -64.99 71.24
N ASP A 460 -1.73 -66.12 71.53
CA ASP A 460 -0.71 -66.23 72.57
C ASP A 460 0.64 -65.88 71.96
N ASN A 461 1.13 -64.68 72.26
CA ASN A 461 2.35 -64.13 71.67
C ASN A 461 3.59 -64.96 71.98
N SER A 462 3.55 -65.81 73.02
CA SER A 462 4.65 -66.71 73.36
C SER A 462 4.84 -67.87 72.37
N LYS A 463 3.88 -68.10 71.46
CA LYS A 463 3.84 -69.24 70.52
C LYS A 463 4.00 -68.83 69.07
N CYS A 464 4.36 -67.58 68.80
CA CYS A 464 4.44 -67.06 67.46
C CYS A 464 5.88 -67.12 66.91
N ASP A 465 6.09 -67.85 65.81
CA ASP A 465 7.29 -67.69 64.98
C ASP A 465 7.19 -66.34 64.25
N PRO A 466 8.22 -65.46 64.30
CA PRO A 466 8.17 -64.19 63.59
C PRO A 466 8.58 -64.35 62.12
N PRO A 467 7.70 -64.11 61.13
CA PRO A 467 8.09 -63.54 59.84
C PRO A 467 7.89 -62.01 59.92
N THR A 468 8.69 -61.20 59.23
CA THR A 468 8.30 -60.83 57.86
C THR A 468 9.43 -60.10 57.14
N LEU A 469 9.46 -60.32 55.84
CA LEU A 469 10.40 -59.81 54.85
C LEU A 469 10.11 -58.33 54.54
N ALA A 470 11.13 -57.54 54.26
CA ALA A 470 10.95 -56.10 54.00
C ALA A 470 10.31 -55.86 52.61
N VAL A 471 9.47 -54.83 52.51
CA VAL A 471 8.93 -54.34 51.24
C VAL A 471 9.83 -53.21 50.74
N VAL A 472 10.21 -53.22 49.47
CA VAL A 472 11.04 -52.18 48.84
C VAL A 472 10.26 -51.46 47.74
N THR A 473 10.33 -50.12 47.71
CA THR A 473 9.51 -49.27 46.83
C THR A 473 10.34 -48.60 45.72
N PRO A 474 10.10 -48.92 44.44
CA PRO A 474 10.74 -48.27 43.30
C PRO A 474 10.24 -46.82 43.10
N VAL A 475 11.09 -45.94 42.55
CA VAL A 475 10.75 -44.54 42.23
C VAL A 475 11.03 -44.26 40.76
N VAL A 476 10.06 -43.68 40.05
CA VAL A 476 10.14 -43.33 38.62
C VAL A 476 9.54 -41.95 38.35
N SER A 477 10.19 -41.16 37.49
CA SER A 477 9.65 -39.91 36.92
C SER A 477 10.05 -39.73 35.45
N SER A 478 9.28 -38.97 34.67
CA SER A 478 9.60 -38.71 33.25
C SER A 478 9.11 -37.34 32.76
N THR A 479 9.84 -36.73 31.84
CA THR A 479 9.52 -35.48 31.15
C THR A 479 9.53 -35.70 29.63
N PRO A 480 8.42 -35.44 28.90
CA PRO A 480 8.37 -35.59 27.45
C PRO A 480 9.36 -34.68 26.69
N ALA A 481 9.69 -35.04 25.45
CA ALA A 481 10.50 -34.19 24.57
C ALA A 481 9.70 -32.98 24.05
N THR A 482 10.40 -31.87 23.79
CA THR A 482 9.89 -30.68 23.08
C THR A 482 10.64 -30.49 21.76
N CYS A 483 10.24 -29.53 20.90
CA CYS A 483 10.94 -29.27 19.63
C CYS A 483 12.45 -28.96 19.82
N THR A 484 12.87 -28.45 20.98
CA THR A 484 14.26 -28.01 21.22
C THR A 484 14.95 -28.74 22.36
N THR A 485 14.24 -29.55 23.13
CA THR A 485 14.79 -30.25 24.30
C THR A 485 14.39 -31.72 24.30
N ALA A 486 15.39 -32.62 24.38
CA ALA A 486 15.16 -34.06 24.50
C ALA A 486 14.36 -34.41 25.76
N GLY A 487 13.55 -35.47 25.70
CA GLY A 487 12.84 -35.98 26.87
C GLY A 487 13.81 -36.59 27.89
N THR A 488 13.35 -36.79 29.13
CA THR A 488 14.13 -37.47 30.17
C THR A 488 13.28 -38.42 31.02
N TYR A 489 13.91 -39.40 31.66
CA TYR A 489 13.31 -40.17 32.76
C TYR A 489 14.32 -40.44 33.86
N THR A 490 13.85 -40.64 35.10
CA THR A 490 14.68 -40.96 36.27
C THR A 490 14.16 -42.25 36.93
N ILE A 491 15.07 -43.15 37.29
CA ILE A 491 14.78 -44.40 38.04
C ILE A 491 15.57 -44.44 39.36
N GLY A 492 14.95 -44.95 40.43
CA GLY A 492 15.54 -45.01 41.77
C GLY A 492 14.73 -45.85 42.76
N ALA A 493 15.02 -45.75 44.05
CA ALA A 493 14.28 -46.45 45.12
C ALA A 493 14.13 -45.53 46.33
N VAL A 494 13.07 -45.69 47.12
CA VAL A 494 12.90 -44.92 48.37
C VAL A 494 14.09 -45.11 49.31
N THR A 495 14.58 -46.36 49.42
CA THR A 495 15.86 -46.66 50.07
C THR A 495 16.90 -47.03 49.01
N PRO A 496 17.94 -46.20 48.78
CA PRO A 496 18.96 -46.47 47.76
C PRO A 496 19.61 -47.85 47.91
N GLY A 497 19.90 -48.52 46.80
CA GLY A 497 20.56 -49.84 46.76
C GLY A 497 19.66 -51.06 46.98
N THR A 498 18.38 -50.87 47.30
CA THR A 498 17.43 -51.97 47.54
C THR A 498 16.82 -52.59 46.27
N ILE A 499 17.02 -51.95 45.11
CA ILE A 499 16.47 -52.38 43.82
C ILE A 499 17.57 -52.37 42.76
N THR A 500 17.62 -53.43 41.96
CA THR A 500 18.35 -53.52 40.69
C THR A 500 17.40 -53.27 39.52
N TRP A 501 17.87 -52.56 38.50
CA TRP A 501 17.05 -52.10 37.37
C TRP A 501 17.51 -52.72 36.05
N THR A 502 16.55 -53.06 35.19
CA THR A 502 16.80 -53.21 33.75
C THR A 502 15.93 -52.24 32.94
N VAL A 503 16.54 -51.62 31.92
CA VAL A 503 15.92 -50.70 30.97
C VAL A 503 15.99 -51.36 29.60
N ASN A 504 14.84 -51.63 28.98
CA ASN A 504 14.74 -52.35 27.71
C ASN A 504 15.52 -53.69 27.72
N GLY A 505 15.52 -54.38 28.86
CA GLY A 505 16.22 -55.65 29.06
C GLY A 505 17.72 -55.54 29.39
N ALA A 506 18.32 -54.36 29.34
CA ALA A 506 19.72 -54.15 29.71
C ALA A 506 19.85 -53.63 31.15
N PRO A 507 20.84 -54.06 31.95
CA PRO A 507 21.08 -53.52 33.29
C PRO A 507 21.30 -52.00 33.26
N ALA A 508 20.68 -51.30 34.20
CA ALA A 508 20.80 -49.84 34.36
C ALA A 508 21.04 -49.47 35.82
N ALA A 509 21.82 -48.40 36.04
CA ALA A 509 22.00 -47.83 37.36
C ALA A 509 20.82 -46.90 37.72
N ALA A 510 20.63 -46.60 39.00
CA ALA A 510 19.73 -45.52 39.39
C ALA A 510 20.25 -44.17 38.86
N GLY A 511 19.38 -43.33 38.31
CA GLY A 511 19.78 -42.06 37.71
C GLY A 511 18.81 -41.52 36.65
N THR A 512 19.18 -40.39 36.04
CA THR A 512 18.41 -39.71 34.99
C THR A 512 19.00 -39.97 33.61
N TYR A 513 18.13 -40.31 32.66
CA TYR A 513 18.46 -40.73 31.29
C TYR A 513 17.76 -39.83 30.28
N LYS A 514 18.44 -39.51 29.18
CA LYS A 514 17.87 -38.73 28.05
C LYS A 514 17.19 -39.64 27.03
N VAL A 515 16.11 -39.15 26.44
CA VAL A 515 15.35 -39.82 25.37
C VAL A 515 15.31 -38.90 24.16
N THR A 516 16.09 -39.27 23.13
CA THR A 516 16.25 -38.48 21.90
C THR A 516 15.40 -38.99 20.75
N THR A 517 14.76 -40.15 20.89
CA THR A 517 13.96 -40.80 19.85
C THR A 517 12.62 -41.20 20.45
N ALA A 518 11.55 -41.03 19.67
CA ALA A 518 10.23 -41.50 20.06
C ALA A 518 10.22 -43.03 20.22
N GLY A 519 9.51 -43.52 21.23
CA GLY A 519 9.41 -44.94 21.51
C GLY A 519 8.99 -45.22 22.95
N ASP A 520 8.84 -46.52 23.23
CA ASP A 520 8.49 -47.03 24.54
C ASP A 520 9.77 -47.45 25.29
N ILE A 521 9.88 -47.06 26.57
CA ILE A 521 10.94 -47.49 27.49
C ILE A 521 10.35 -48.43 28.52
N THR A 522 10.85 -49.67 28.59
CA THR A 522 10.38 -50.71 29.52
C THR A 522 11.34 -50.80 30.70
N LEU A 523 10.82 -50.62 31.91
CA LEU A 523 11.57 -50.64 33.16
C LEU A 523 11.17 -51.85 34.00
N VAL A 524 12.15 -52.64 34.44
CA VAL A 524 11.95 -53.74 35.39
C VAL A 524 12.72 -53.44 36.67
N ALA A 525 12.02 -53.45 37.81
CA ALA A 525 12.62 -53.37 39.14
C ALA A 525 12.72 -54.78 39.74
N THR A 526 13.84 -55.12 40.36
CA THR A 526 14.02 -56.38 41.11
C THR A 526 14.65 -56.09 42.46
N PRO A 527 14.08 -56.53 43.60
CA PRO A 527 14.71 -56.36 44.90
C PRO A 527 16.12 -56.96 44.93
N THR A 528 17.08 -56.25 45.52
CA THR A 528 18.46 -56.73 45.63
C THR A 528 18.56 -57.97 46.54
N ASP A 529 17.73 -58.03 47.58
CA ASP A 529 17.53 -59.25 48.40
C ASP A 529 16.29 -59.99 47.89
N PRO A 530 16.41 -61.24 47.39
CA PRO A 530 15.30 -62.00 46.84
C PRO A 530 14.24 -62.37 47.87
N LYS A 531 14.51 -62.20 49.17
CA LYS A 531 13.51 -62.39 50.21
C LYS A 531 12.57 -61.19 50.33
N ASN A 532 12.98 -60.00 49.88
CA ASN A 532 12.14 -58.81 49.97
C ASN A 532 11.07 -58.79 48.87
N GLY A 533 9.89 -58.25 49.19
CA GLY A 533 8.83 -58.01 48.23
C GLY A 533 8.99 -56.63 47.57
N LEU A 534 8.57 -56.50 46.31
CA LEU A 534 8.29 -55.17 45.75
C LEU A 534 7.02 -54.62 46.37
N ASP A 535 6.96 -53.30 46.50
CA ASP A 535 5.73 -52.58 46.84
C ASP A 535 4.56 -53.08 45.97
N PRO A 536 3.45 -53.56 46.56
CA PRO A 536 2.30 -54.08 45.81
C PRO A 536 1.68 -53.07 44.83
N SER A 537 1.90 -51.77 45.06
CA SER A 537 1.44 -50.71 44.16
C SER A 537 2.29 -50.56 42.89
N TRP A 538 3.47 -51.20 42.84
CA TRP A 538 4.35 -51.15 41.67
C TRP A 538 3.92 -52.13 40.58
N THR A 539 3.74 -51.62 39.36
CA THR A 539 3.52 -52.45 38.16
C THR A 539 4.86 -52.83 37.53
N ASN A 540 5.16 -54.13 37.42
CA ASN A 540 6.42 -54.65 36.88
C ASN A 540 6.15 -55.58 35.69
N PRO A 541 6.61 -55.28 34.45
CA PRO A 541 7.36 -54.10 34.03
C PRO A 541 6.51 -52.82 33.96
N LYS A 542 7.17 -51.65 34.10
CA LYS A 542 6.59 -50.32 33.88
C LYS A 542 7.02 -49.77 32.53
N VAL A 543 6.07 -49.36 31.68
CA VAL A 543 6.35 -48.79 30.35
C VAL A 543 6.13 -47.28 30.34
N LEU A 544 7.13 -46.52 29.87
CA LEU A 544 7.07 -45.08 29.64
C LEU A 544 7.00 -44.80 28.13
N LYS A 545 6.06 -43.97 27.70
CA LYS A 545 5.87 -43.64 26.27
C LYS A 545 6.39 -42.26 25.94
N PHE A 546 7.28 -42.16 24.96
CA PHE A 546 7.78 -40.89 24.45
C PHE A 546 7.32 -40.70 23.00
N ALA A 547 6.52 -39.67 22.75
CA ALA A 547 6.11 -39.30 21.40
C ALA A 547 7.23 -38.52 20.69
N ALA A 548 7.26 -38.57 19.36
CA ALA A 548 8.11 -37.68 18.57
C ALA A 548 7.67 -36.23 18.82
N ALA A 549 8.62 -35.30 18.92
CA ALA A 549 8.27 -33.89 18.81
C ALA A 549 7.52 -33.72 17.48
N ASN A 550 6.27 -33.24 17.54
CA ASN A 550 5.36 -33.22 16.39
C ASN A 550 6.04 -32.66 15.13
N ILE A 551 5.64 -33.19 13.97
CA ILE A 551 6.10 -32.86 12.60
C ILE A 551 5.64 -31.43 12.19
N GLY A 552 5.85 -30.45 13.06
CA GLY A 552 5.58 -29.03 12.87
C GLY A 552 6.76 -28.15 13.27
N CYS A 553 7.93 -28.74 13.55
CA CYS A 553 9.16 -27.98 13.80
C CYS A 553 9.93 -27.68 12.47
N GLU A 554 9.31 -27.83 11.29
CA GLU A 554 9.88 -27.34 10.02
C GLU A 554 9.70 -25.81 9.90
N LEU A 555 10.82 -25.15 9.63
CA LEU A 555 11.02 -23.71 9.61
C LEU A 555 10.35 -23.07 8.37
N GLU A 556 9.42 -22.13 8.59
CA GLU A 556 8.97 -21.15 7.59
C GLU A 556 10.08 -20.14 7.25
N THR A 557 11.12 -20.56 6.51
CA THR A 557 12.06 -19.63 5.87
C THR A 557 12.47 -20.11 4.49
N LEU A 558 11.58 -19.92 3.50
CA LEU A 558 11.96 -19.83 2.09
C LEU A 558 11.15 -18.71 1.41
N ALA A 559 11.89 -17.81 0.77
CA ALA A 559 11.43 -16.64 0.06
C ALA A 559 10.44 -16.98 -1.06
N TYR A 560 9.35 -16.21 -1.16
CA TYR A 560 8.48 -16.19 -2.35
C TYR A 560 8.43 -14.77 -2.92
N THR A 561 9.41 -14.47 -3.78
CA THR A 561 9.31 -13.37 -4.76
C THR A 561 9.08 -13.98 -6.13
N GLY A 562 7.94 -13.64 -6.76
CA GLY A 562 7.86 -13.59 -8.22
C GLY A 562 6.89 -14.53 -8.93
N SER A 563 5.82 -13.91 -9.45
CA SER A 563 5.17 -14.16 -10.75
C SER A 563 4.37 -15.45 -11.03
N GLY A 564 3.10 -15.25 -11.42
CA GLY A 564 2.59 -15.92 -12.63
C GLY A 564 1.29 -16.73 -12.53
N SER A 565 0.17 -16.04 -12.74
CA SER A 565 -1.07 -16.48 -13.41
C SER A 565 -2.02 -17.54 -12.83
N ILE A 566 -3.19 -17.02 -12.41
CA ILE A 566 -4.60 -17.43 -12.69
C ILE A 566 -4.98 -18.92 -12.62
N GLY A 567 -5.90 -19.26 -11.70
CA GLY A 567 -6.75 -20.44 -11.86
C GLY A 567 -7.44 -20.98 -10.61
N GLN A 568 -8.52 -20.30 -10.19
CA GLN A 568 -9.72 -20.82 -9.51
C GLN A 568 -9.66 -21.67 -8.21
N LEU A 569 -10.62 -21.29 -7.35
CA LEU A 569 -11.40 -22.10 -6.39
C LEU A 569 -10.75 -22.49 -5.04
N GLY A 570 -11.34 -21.92 -3.99
CA GLY A 570 -11.91 -22.76 -2.92
C GLY A 570 -11.31 -22.63 -1.53
N LEU A 571 -12.12 -22.07 -0.64
CA LEU A 571 -12.22 -22.39 0.80
C LEU A 571 -11.19 -21.80 1.78
N ALA A 572 -11.68 -20.78 2.49
CA ALA A 572 -11.81 -20.74 3.95
C ALA A 572 -10.60 -21.11 4.83
N GLY A 573 -10.08 -20.11 5.57
CA GLY A 573 -9.45 -20.34 6.86
C GLY A 573 -8.39 -19.31 7.28
N GLY A 574 -8.68 -18.56 8.34
CA GLY A 574 -7.69 -18.21 9.37
C GLY A 574 -6.88 -16.90 9.23
N MET A 575 -7.31 -15.86 9.95
CA MET A 575 -6.43 -14.84 10.55
C MET A 575 -5.47 -15.55 11.55
N VAL A 576 -4.13 -15.39 11.55
CA VAL A 576 -3.21 -14.23 11.73
C VAL A 576 -3.18 -13.66 13.15
N PHE A 577 -1.93 -13.38 13.59
CA PHE A 577 -1.40 -12.70 14.80
C PHE A 577 -0.86 -13.67 15.87
N ILE A 578 0.39 -13.60 16.37
CA ILE A 578 1.30 -12.48 16.68
C ILE A 578 2.76 -12.96 16.70
N GLY A 579 3.70 -12.10 16.26
CA GLY A 579 5.01 -12.03 16.94
C GLY A 579 6.18 -11.56 16.11
N ILE A 580 6.43 -10.25 16.01
CA ILE A 580 7.80 -9.72 15.88
C ILE A 580 7.92 -8.41 16.67
N GLY A 581 8.61 -8.48 17.80
CA GLY A 581 9.11 -7.33 18.54
C GLY A 581 10.46 -7.68 19.15
N GLY A 582 11.53 -7.08 18.62
CA GLY A 582 12.81 -7.02 19.31
C GLY A 582 14.02 -7.50 18.51
N LEU A 583 14.54 -6.65 17.62
CA LEU A 583 15.99 -6.49 17.42
C LEU A 583 16.26 -5.27 16.54
N PHE A 584 16.68 -4.13 17.09
CA PHE A 584 17.57 -3.16 16.42
C PHE A 584 18.06 -2.11 17.44
N ILE A 585 19.13 -2.45 18.16
CA ILE A 585 20.08 -1.48 18.72
C ILE A 585 21.46 -1.94 18.27
N ALA A 586 22.07 -1.17 17.35
CA ALA A 586 23.51 -0.85 17.32
C ALA A 586 23.95 -0.45 15.90
N ARG A 587 23.84 0.84 15.57
CA ARG A 587 24.88 1.59 14.82
C ARG A 587 24.47 3.05 14.64
N ARG A 588 24.93 3.91 15.56
CA ARG A 588 25.05 5.35 15.30
C ARG A 588 26.12 5.95 16.19
N LYS A 589 27.34 6.08 15.68
CA LYS A 589 28.29 7.14 16.05
C LYS A 589 29.22 7.41 14.87
N TRP A 590 29.62 8.67 14.75
CA TRP A 590 30.59 9.27 13.82
C TRP A 590 30.00 9.93 12.58
N THR A 591 29.67 11.22 12.71
CA THR A 591 30.50 12.32 12.19
C THR A 591 29.91 13.65 12.62
N GLU A 592 30.67 14.44 13.40
CA GLU A 592 30.65 15.90 13.37
C GLU A 592 31.83 16.43 14.20
N SER A 593 32.83 16.99 13.51
CA SER A 593 33.24 18.39 13.68
C SER A 593 34.57 18.62 12.95
N LYS A 594 34.57 19.61 12.05
CA LYS A 594 35.75 20.12 11.37
C LYS A 594 35.64 21.64 11.45
N VAL A 595 36.33 22.24 12.40
CA VAL A 595 36.65 23.67 12.45
C VAL A 595 38.02 23.82 13.12
N GLU A 596 38.83 24.68 12.49
CA GLU A 596 40.06 25.36 12.93
C GLU A 596 41.47 24.80 12.62
N ALA A 597 42.23 25.73 12.01
CA ALA A 597 43.67 25.95 11.95
C ALA A 597 44.55 24.99 11.13
N GLU A 598 44.90 25.36 9.88
CA GLU A 598 46.07 26.20 9.50
C GLU A 598 45.92 26.70 8.06
#